data_AF-R2SX39-F1
#
_entry.id   AF-R2SX39-F1
#
_cell.length_a   1.000
_cell.length_b   1.000
_cell.length_c   1.000
_cell.angle_alpha   90.00
_cell.angle_beta   90.00
_cell.angle_gamma   90.00
#
_symmetry.space_group_name_H-M   'P 1'
#
loop_
_entity.id
_entity.type
_entity.pdbx_description
1 polymer ?
#
loop_
_entity_poly.entity_id
_entity_poly.type
_entity_poly.pdbx_seq_one_letter_code
_entity_poly.pdbx_strand_id
1 'polypeptide(L)'
;MANPFKAVINQLNNEIDKNSKNELNQQQKQNLFNQTKMYIFLQDFIEKVKPYLEEGEEIHAYLPMTNDGQNASAVGLGLLGMYHPESEEAKAYVKNFNDLRGNRILIFTNQRMIFTTIIEFLDQKTFFSYPYTTIKAITLKENKMNYFDWDDSFPPKRVALYTYTFDFESENHIFSELLGQRDADILKRQLSEIPALQDILVTRNIYRKHKFDRVVNNPVLAYKIMYSLPLAVAVIFLILLALGGFFHIGPTKSLFDFTTEPALQMISMWLLY
;
A
#
# COMPACT_ATOMS: atom_id res chain seq x y z
N MET A 1 -31.20 -35.49 -4.12
CA MET A 1 -30.05 -34.56 -4.01
C MET A 1 -28.98 -35.21 -3.15
N ALA A 2 -27.75 -35.37 -3.64
CA ALA A 2 -26.66 -35.87 -2.83
C ALA A 2 -26.32 -34.85 -1.73
N ASN A 3 -26.02 -35.32 -0.51
CA ASN A 3 -25.62 -34.44 0.58
C ASN A 3 -24.33 -33.69 0.18
N PRO A 4 -24.30 -32.34 0.19
CA PRO A 4 -23.15 -31.55 -0.26
C PRO A 4 -21.85 -31.91 0.47
N PHE A 5 -21.95 -32.22 1.77
CA PHE A 5 -20.80 -32.67 2.57
C PHE A 5 -20.27 -34.01 2.07
N LYS A 6 -21.13 -35.00 1.82
CA LYS A 6 -20.70 -36.29 1.27
C LYS A 6 -20.12 -36.15 -0.13
N ALA A 7 -20.67 -35.26 -0.96
CA ALA A 7 -20.15 -35.02 -2.31
C ALA A 7 -18.73 -34.42 -2.26
N VAL A 8 -18.52 -33.39 -1.43
CA VAL A 8 -17.20 -32.75 -1.24
C VAL A 8 -16.19 -33.70 -0.62
N ILE A 9 -16.57 -34.47 0.41
CA ILE A 9 -15.66 -35.43 1.06
C ILE A 9 -15.33 -36.58 0.11
N ASN A 10 -16.29 -37.08 -0.68
CA ASN A 10 -16.01 -38.11 -1.68
C ASN A 10 -15.15 -37.57 -2.82
N GLN A 11 -15.32 -36.31 -3.23
CA GLN A 11 -14.47 -35.67 -4.23
C GLN A 11 -13.04 -35.51 -3.70
N LEU A 12 -12.86 -34.98 -2.49
CA LEU A 12 -11.56 -34.89 -1.82
C LEU A 12 -10.91 -36.27 -1.69
N ASN A 13 -11.65 -37.27 -1.24
CA ASN A 13 -11.14 -38.64 -1.12
C ASN A 13 -10.74 -39.21 -2.48
N ASN A 14 -11.52 -39.00 -3.54
CA ASN A 14 -11.21 -39.44 -4.89
C ASN A 14 -10.01 -38.70 -5.51
N GLU A 15 -9.82 -37.41 -5.19
CA GLU A 15 -8.66 -36.62 -5.62
C GLU A 15 -7.39 -37.03 -4.88
N ILE A 16 -7.49 -37.39 -3.59
CA ILE A 16 -6.42 -38.03 -2.81
C ILE A 16 -6.05 -39.39 -3.43
N ASP A 17 -7.05 -40.19 -3.82
CA ASP A 17 -6.82 -41.55 -4.34
C ASP A 17 -6.26 -41.57 -5.78
N LYS A 18 -6.69 -40.62 -6.63
CA LYS A 18 -6.30 -40.61 -8.06
C LYS A 18 -5.01 -39.86 -8.38
N ASN A 19 -4.52 -38.99 -7.49
CA ASN A 19 -3.34 -38.15 -7.75
C ASN A 19 -2.30 -38.11 -6.61
N SER A 20 -2.38 -38.97 -5.58
CA SER A 20 -1.38 -38.95 -4.51
C SER A 20 -0.03 -39.53 -4.98
N LYS A 21 0.87 -38.62 -5.32
CA LYS A 21 2.25 -38.77 -4.83
C LYS A 21 2.56 -37.95 -3.60
N ASN A 22 1.66 -37.08 -3.10
CA ASN A 22 1.71 -36.57 -1.73
C ASN A 22 0.37 -35.92 -1.35
N GLU A 23 -0.23 -36.37 -0.24
CA GLU A 23 -1.23 -35.59 0.50
C GLU A 23 -0.67 -34.18 0.78
N LEU A 24 -1.50 -33.13 0.65
CA LEU A 24 -1.06 -31.77 0.98
C LEU A 24 -0.49 -31.75 2.40
N ASN A 25 0.70 -31.18 2.59
CA ASN A 25 1.27 -31.04 3.91
C ASN A 25 0.42 -30.07 4.77
N GLN A 26 0.65 -30.05 6.08
CA GLN A 26 -0.16 -29.22 7.00
C GLN A 26 -0.19 -27.74 6.60
N GLN A 27 0.92 -27.19 6.11
CA GLN A 27 1.00 -25.79 5.67
C GLN A 27 0.18 -25.56 4.40
N GLN A 28 0.23 -26.45 3.42
CA GLN A 28 -0.58 -26.38 2.20
C GLN A 28 -2.08 -26.48 2.51
N LYS A 29 -2.46 -27.36 3.45
CA LYS A 29 -3.85 -27.46 3.93
C LYS A 29 -4.31 -26.17 4.62
N GLN A 30 -3.47 -25.59 5.48
CA GLN A 30 -3.76 -24.30 6.12
C GLN A 30 -3.88 -23.17 5.10
N ASN A 31 -2.99 -23.11 4.10
CA ASN A 31 -3.05 -22.11 3.04
C ASN A 31 -4.33 -22.24 2.20
N LEU A 32 -4.70 -23.47 1.81
CA LEU A 32 -5.94 -23.72 1.06
C LEU A 32 -7.18 -23.33 1.89
N PHE A 33 -7.19 -23.67 3.17
CA PHE A 33 -8.25 -23.26 4.09
C PHE A 33 -8.38 -21.74 4.18
N ASN A 34 -7.26 -21.03 4.36
CA ASN A 34 -7.24 -19.57 4.44
C ASN A 34 -7.68 -18.91 3.13
N GLN A 35 -7.23 -19.42 1.98
CA GLN A 35 -7.67 -18.96 0.65
C GLN A 35 -9.18 -19.13 0.48
N THR A 36 -9.71 -20.29 0.86
CA THR A 36 -11.14 -20.60 0.76
C THR A 36 -11.95 -19.70 1.69
N LYS A 37 -11.48 -19.50 2.93
CA LYS A 37 -12.09 -18.57 3.90
C LYS A 37 -12.15 -17.15 3.35
N MET A 38 -11.06 -16.66 2.76
CA MET A 38 -11.00 -15.32 2.18
C MET A 38 -11.91 -15.19 0.96
N TYR A 39 -11.96 -16.21 0.10
CA TYR A 39 -12.84 -16.23 -1.05
C TYR A 39 -14.31 -16.16 -0.65
N ILE A 40 -14.74 -17.00 0.30
CA ILE A 40 -16.12 -16.98 0.83
C ILE A 40 -16.42 -15.62 1.43
N PHE A 41 -15.51 -15.09 2.25
CA PHE A 41 -15.68 -13.77 2.84
C PHE A 41 -15.82 -12.67 1.78
N LEU A 42 -15.02 -12.72 0.71
CA LEU A 42 -15.11 -11.75 -0.38
C LEU A 42 -16.48 -11.81 -1.06
N GLN A 43 -17.03 -13.01 -1.32
CA GLN A 43 -18.38 -13.14 -1.87
C GLN A 43 -19.43 -12.49 -0.96
N ASP A 44 -19.40 -12.80 0.34
CA ASP A 44 -20.31 -12.21 1.32
C ASP A 44 -20.14 -10.68 1.42
N PHE A 45 -18.90 -10.19 1.31
CA PHE A 45 -18.59 -8.77 1.30
C PHE A 45 -19.19 -8.08 0.07
N ILE A 46 -19.07 -8.68 -1.11
CA ILE A 46 -19.65 -8.12 -2.35
C ILE A 46 -21.18 -8.06 -2.26
N GLU A 47 -21.85 -9.06 -1.68
CA GLU A 47 -23.29 -8.99 -1.42
C GLU A 47 -23.67 -7.80 -0.52
N LYS A 48 -22.81 -7.40 0.42
CA LYS A 48 -23.03 -6.21 1.26
C LYS A 48 -22.77 -4.89 0.52
N VAL A 49 -21.96 -4.91 -0.54
CA VAL A 49 -21.70 -3.73 -1.39
C VAL A 49 -22.85 -3.50 -2.37
N LYS A 50 -23.48 -4.57 -2.88
CA LYS A 50 -24.58 -4.48 -3.88
C LYS A 50 -25.69 -3.48 -3.56
N PRO A 51 -26.19 -3.33 -2.32
CA PRO A 51 -27.21 -2.34 -1.98
C PRO A 51 -26.81 -0.88 -2.23
N TYR A 52 -25.51 -0.59 -2.37
CA TYR A 52 -24.98 0.74 -2.65
C TYR A 52 -24.77 1.01 -4.14
N LEU A 53 -25.04 0.01 -4.99
CA LEU A 53 -25.00 0.15 -6.43
C LEU A 53 -26.22 0.92 -6.92
N GLU A 54 -26.01 1.75 -7.95
CA GLU A 54 -27.07 2.48 -8.64
C GLU A 54 -27.95 1.51 -9.46
N GLU A 55 -29.13 1.97 -9.87
CA GLU A 55 -30.03 1.15 -10.69
C GLU A 55 -29.36 0.79 -12.02
N GLY A 56 -29.30 -0.50 -12.35
CA GLY A 56 -28.61 -1.01 -13.54
C GLY A 56 -27.08 -0.98 -13.45
N GLU A 57 -26.51 -0.72 -12.28
CA GLU A 57 -25.07 -0.82 -12.04
C GLU A 57 -24.67 -2.28 -11.72
N GLU A 58 -23.73 -2.82 -12.50
CA GLU A 58 -23.24 -4.19 -12.39
C GLU A 58 -21.74 -4.21 -12.10
N ILE A 59 -21.31 -5.08 -11.19
CA ILE A 59 -19.90 -5.30 -10.87
C ILE A 59 -19.29 -6.23 -11.94
N HIS A 60 -18.24 -5.76 -12.62
CA HIS A 60 -17.50 -6.54 -13.61
C HIS A 60 -16.25 -7.20 -13.04
N ALA A 61 -15.54 -6.52 -12.14
CA ALA A 61 -14.28 -7.01 -11.61
C ALA A 61 -13.94 -6.40 -10.25
N TYR A 62 -12.94 -7.01 -9.61
CA TYR A 62 -12.35 -6.53 -8.37
C TYR A 62 -10.83 -6.63 -8.45
N LEU A 63 -10.15 -5.62 -7.92
CA LEU A 63 -8.71 -5.57 -7.75
C LEU A 63 -8.40 -5.42 -6.26
N PRO A 64 -7.91 -6.48 -5.60
CA PRO A 64 -7.33 -6.37 -4.28
C PRO A 64 -6.13 -5.41 -4.32
N MET A 65 -6.12 -4.41 -3.46
CA MET A 65 -5.04 -3.41 -3.35
C MET A 65 -4.36 -3.51 -1.98
N THR A 66 -4.28 -4.72 -1.44
CA THR A 66 -3.67 -4.96 -0.14
C THR A 66 -2.21 -4.57 -0.16
N ASN A 67 -1.74 -3.85 0.88
CA ASN A 67 -0.32 -3.55 1.05
C ASN A 67 0.43 -4.82 1.46
N ASP A 68 0.89 -5.59 0.47
CA ASP A 68 1.61 -6.86 0.64
C ASP A 68 3.12 -6.73 0.34
N GLY A 69 3.61 -5.49 0.23
CA GLY A 69 4.96 -5.17 -0.20
C GLY A 69 5.11 -4.98 -1.71
N GLN A 70 4.10 -5.34 -2.52
CA GLN A 70 4.06 -5.07 -3.96
C GLN A 70 3.20 -3.86 -4.29
N ASN A 71 2.11 -3.67 -3.54
CA ASN A 71 1.28 -2.48 -3.62
C ASN A 71 1.63 -1.47 -2.52
N ALA A 72 1.64 -0.19 -2.89
CA ALA A 72 1.86 0.90 -1.93
C ALA A 72 0.98 2.10 -2.24
N SER A 73 0.20 2.51 -1.24
CA SER A 73 -0.62 3.72 -1.30
C SER A 73 0.21 4.97 -1.10
N ALA A 74 0.08 5.92 -2.02
CA ALA A 74 0.69 7.23 -1.89
C ALA A 74 -0.30 8.27 -1.37
N VAL A 75 -1.57 8.16 -1.76
CA VAL A 75 -2.65 9.09 -1.38
C VAL A 75 -3.92 8.26 -1.15
N GLY A 76 -3.95 7.60 0.00
CA GLY A 76 -5.06 6.76 0.47
C GLY A 76 -4.89 6.31 1.92
N LEU A 77 -3.85 6.82 2.58
CA LEU A 77 -3.59 6.59 3.99
C LEU A 77 -4.38 7.63 4.80
N GLY A 78 -5.67 7.40 5.03
CA GLY A 78 -6.31 7.86 6.26
C GLY A 78 -5.39 7.57 7.48
N LEU A 79 -5.47 8.45 8.48
CA LEU A 79 -4.64 8.53 9.69
C LEU A 79 -3.82 7.25 10.00
N LEU A 80 -2.50 7.38 9.86
CA LEU A 80 -1.43 6.54 10.42
C LEU A 80 -1.90 5.35 11.29
N GLY A 81 -2.19 4.21 10.66
CA GLY A 81 -2.09 2.87 11.24
C GLY A 81 -2.93 2.51 12.47
N MET A 82 -3.81 3.38 12.98
CA MET A 82 -4.56 3.14 14.22
C MET A 82 -6.07 3.17 13.95
N TYR A 83 -6.56 2.21 13.17
CA TYR A 83 -8.00 1.99 13.05
C TYR A 83 -8.49 1.13 14.23
N HIS A 84 -9.50 1.61 14.94
CA HIS A 84 -10.13 0.88 16.04
C HIS A 84 -11.56 0.49 15.65
N PRO A 85 -11.85 -0.80 15.42
CA PRO A 85 -13.19 -1.23 15.00
C PRO A 85 -14.21 -1.08 16.13
N GLU A 86 -15.33 -0.43 15.85
CA GLU A 86 -16.38 -0.19 16.85
C GLU A 86 -17.49 -1.25 16.80
N SER A 87 -17.89 -1.65 15.61
CA SER A 87 -18.94 -2.66 15.35
C SER A 87 -18.46 -4.08 15.63
N GLU A 88 -19.40 -4.94 16.01
CA GLU A 88 -19.15 -6.37 16.19
C GLU A 88 -18.71 -7.06 14.91
N GLU A 89 -19.19 -6.60 13.75
CA GLU A 89 -18.80 -7.12 12.44
C GLU A 89 -17.33 -6.81 12.13
N ALA A 90 -16.88 -5.57 12.33
CA ALA A 90 -15.49 -5.19 12.13
C ALA A 90 -14.56 -5.90 13.15
N LYS A 91 -14.97 -6.04 14.42
CA LYS A 91 -14.22 -6.82 15.42
C LYS A 91 -14.09 -8.30 15.03
N ALA A 92 -15.16 -8.90 14.51
CA ALA A 92 -15.15 -10.28 14.02
C ALA A 92 -14.21 -10.44 12.83
N TYR A 93 -14.16 -9.46 11.92
CA TYR A 93 -13.20 -9.42 10.81
C TYR A 93 -11.75 -9.41 11.30
N VAL A 94 -11.41 -8.51 12.22
CA VAL A 94 -10.06 -8.44 12.81
C VAL A 94 -9.66 -9.75 13.46
N LYS A 95 -10.55 -10.36 14.25
CA LYS A 95 -10.30 -11.67 14.88
C LYS A 95 -10.06 -12.78 13.85
N ASN A 96 -10.72 -12.71 12.70
CA ASN A 96 -10.68 -13.76 11.69
C ASN A 96 -9.51 -13.65 10.71
N PHE A 97 -9.06 -12.43 10.41
CA PHE A 97 -8.08 -12.16 9.36
C PHE A 97 -6.83 -11.43 9.85
N ASN A 98 -6.81 -11.01 11.12
CA ASN A 98 -5.71 -10.25 11.73
C ASN A 98 -5.32 -9.01 10.90
N ASP A 99 -6.31 -8.34 10.32
CA ASP A 99 -6.12 -7.16 9.47
C ASP A 99 -6.92 -5.97 10.00
N LEU A 100 -6.23 -4.84 10.17
CA LEU A 100 -6.82 -3.60 10.68
C LEU A 100 -7.01 -2.53 9.59
N ARG A 101 -6.40 -2.71 8.40
CA ARG A 101 -6.49 -1.74 7.28
C ARG A 101 -5.83 -2.21 5.98
N GLY A 102 -5.05 -3.27 6.04
CA GLY A 102 -4.24 -3.73 4.92
C GLY A 102 -5.10 -4.14 3.74
N ASN A 103 -6.24 -4.79 3.98
CA ASN A 103 -7.11 -5.27 2.93
C ASN A 103 -8.01 -4.16 2.38
N ARG A 104 -7.70 -3.79 1.14
CA ARG A 104 -8.38 -2.74 0.38
C ARG A 104 -8.79 -3.32 -0.95
N ILE A 105 -9.89 -2.84 -1.50
CA ILE A 105 -10.42 -3.35 -2.75
C ILE A 105 -10.87 -2.19 -3.64
N LEU A 106 -10.56 -2.30 -4.91
CA LEU A 106 -11.12 -1.49 -5.97
C LEU A 106 -12.08 -2.35 -6.78
N ILE A 107 -13.34 -1.97 -6.79
CA ILE A 107 -14.41 -2.67 -7.50
C ILE A 107 -14.68 -1.88 -8.78
N PHE A 108 -14.70 -2.56 -9.91
CA PHE A 108 -15.03 -1.98 -11.21
C PHE A 108 -16.45 -2.34 -11.56
N THR A 109 -17.28 -1.33 -11.79
CA THR A 109 -18.64 -1.51 -12.32
C THR A 109 -18.71 -1.06 -13.77
N ASN A 110 -19.87 -1.16 -14.39
CA ASN A 110 -20.14 -0.55 -15.69
C ASN A 110 -20.21 0.99 -15.64
N GLN A 111 -20.34 1.60 -14.45
CA GLN A 111 -20.58 3.06 -14.31
C GLN A 111 -19.48 3.81 -13.55
N ARG A 112 -18.83 3.16 -12.57
CA ARG A 112 -17.82 3.80 -11.71
C ARG A 112 -16.84 2.80 -11.10
N MET A 113 -15.75 3.33 -10.57
CA MET A 113 -14.87 2.60 -9.66
C MET A 113 -15.29 2.85 -8.22
N ILE A 114 -15.38 1.81 -7.40
CA ILE A 114 -15.64 1.91 -5.97
C ILE A 114 -14.41 1.45 -5.20
N PHE A 115 -13.82 2.34 -4.42
CA PHE A 115 -12.67 2.03 -3.57
C PHE A 115 -13.09 1.97 -2.11
N THR A 116 -12.66 0.93 -1.40
CA THR A 116 -12.88 0.85 0.04
C THR A 116 -11.82 0.04 0.75
N THR A 117 -11.55 0.42 2.00
CA THR A 117 -10.94 -0.47 2.99
C THR A 117 -12.02 -1.41 3.50
N ILE A 118 -11.74 -2.71 3.58
CA ILE A 118 -12.76 -3.69 3.97
C ILE A 118 -13.30 -3.39 5.37
N ILE A 119 -12.41 -3.16 6.33
CA ILE A 119 -12.79 -2.91 7.73
C ILE A 119 -13.60 -1.61 7.92
N GLU A 120 -13.23 -0.53 7.24
CA GLU A 120 -13.94 0.77 7.29
C GLU A 120 -15.36 0.64 6.70
N PHE A 121 -15.54 -0.19 5.67
CA PHE A 121 -16.87 -0.51 5.14
C PHE A 121 -17.67 -1.38 6.09
N LEU A 122 -17.06 -2.42 6.67
CA LEU A 122 -17.77 -3.26 7.64
C LEU A 122 -18.27 -2.44 8.83
N ASP A 123 -17.46 -1.49 9.30
CA ASP A 123 -17.77 -0.67 10.47
C ASP A 123 -18.73 0.48 10.18
N GLN A 124 -18.39 1.33 9.23
CA GLN A 124 -19.07 2.61 8.99
C GLN A 124 -19.71 2.69 7.61
N LYS A 125 -19.66 1.61 6.81
CA LYS A 125 -20.12 1.58 5.41
C LYS A 125 -19.47 2.68 4.56
N THR A 126 -18.23 3.04 4.91
CA THR A 126 -17.47 4.07 4.20
C THR A 126 -16.87 3.48 2.93
N PHE A 127 -17.02 4.19 1.80
CA PHE A 127 -16.38 3.88 0.53
C PHE A 127 -16.23 5.17 -0.29
N PHE A 128 -15.34 5.15 -1.28
CA PHE A 128 -15.15 6.22 -2.24
C PHE A 128 -15.68 5.78 -3.60
N SER A 129 -16.51 6.62 -4.22
CA SER A 129 -17.07 6.37 -5.54
C SER A 129 -16.43 7.30 -6.57
N TYR A 130 -16.01 6.73 -7.70
CA TYR A 130 -15.34 7.46 -8.78
C TYR A 130 -16.06 7.22 -10.11
N PRO A 131 -17.11 8.02 -10.41
CA PRO A 131 -17.82 7.95 -11.69
C PRO A 131 -16.87 8.03 -12.88
N TYR A 132 -17.03 7.19 -13.89
CA TYR A 132 -16.12 7.23 -15.05
C TYR A 132 -16.19 8.57 -15.81
N THR A 133 -17.36 9.21 -15.79
CA THR A 133 -17.62 10.50 -16.45
C THR A 133 -16.83 11.67 -15.86
N THR A 134 -16.42 11.58 -14.58
CA THR A 134 -15.66 12.63 -13.89
C THR A 134 -14.15 12.44 -14.09
N ILE A 135 -13.69 11.25 -14.46
CA ILE A 135 -12.28 10.92 -14.68
C ILE A 135 -11.87 11.37 -16.09
N LYS A 136 -11.01 12.38 -16.16
CA LYS A 136 -10.54 12.91 -17.46
C LYS A 136 -9.40 12.10 -18.06
N ALA A 137 -8.54 11.55 -17.22
CA ALA A 137 -7.44 10.70 -17.66
C ALA A 137 -6.98 9.79 -16.52
N ILE A 138 -6.56 8.58 -16.89
CA ILE A 138 -5.90 7.63 -16.01
C ILE A 138 -4.41 7.63 -16.35
N THR A 139 -3.58 7.85 -15.35
CA THR A 139 -2.14 7.69 -15.46
C THR A 139 -1.81 6.25 -15.12
N LEU A 140 -1.26 5.52 -16.09
CA LEU A 140 -0.69 4.20 -15.89
C LEU A 140 0.75 4.21 -16.37
N LYS A 141 1.69 4.35 -15.42
CA LYS A 141 3.11 4.50 -15.72
C LYS A 141 3.91 3.35 -15.15
N GLU A 142 4.61 2.63 -16.01
CA GLU A 142 5.62 1.66 -15.58
C GLU A 142 6.84 2.39 -14.97
N ASN A 143 7.27 1.91 -13.81
CA ASN A 143 8.47 2.32 -13.13
C ASN A 143 9.39 1.09 -12.99
N LYS A 144 10.69 1.33 -13.21
CA LYS A 144 11.73 0.32 -13.02
C LYS A 144 12.66 0.77 -11.91
N MET A 145 12.71 0.01 -10.84
CA MET A 145 13.68 0.19 -9.76
C MET A 145 14.67 -0.96 -9.81
N ASN A 146 15.95 -0.66 -9.66
CA ASN A 146 16.95 -1.72 -9.53
C ASN A 146 17.41 -1.75 -8.07
N TYR A 147 17.38 -2.90 -7.43
CA TYR A 147 17.94 -3.11 -6.11
C TYR A 147 19.04 -4.18 -6.17
N PHE A 148 19.86 -4.22 -5.12
CA PHE A 148 20.87 -5.25 -4.95
C PHE A 148 20.29 -6.32 -4.05
N ASP A 149 20.24 -7.54 -4.58
CA ASP A 149 19.87 -8.72 -3.83
C ASP A 149 21.13 -9.26 -3.14
N TRP A 150 21.12 -9.17 -1.82
CA TRP A 150 22.23 -9.57 -0.94
C TRP A 150 22.03 -10.96 -0.33
N ASP A 151 20.86 -11.60 -0.54
CA ASP A 151 20.50 -12.82 0.18
C ASP A 151 21.17 -14.07 -0.42
N ASP A 152 21.49 -14.07 -1.72
CA ASP A 152 21.87 -15.30 -2.44
C ASP A 152 23.24 -15.30 -3.16
N SER A 153 24.01 -14.19 -3.18
CA SER A 153 25.34 -14.20 -3.82
C SER A 153 26.25 -13.01 -3.48
N PHE A 154 27.57 -13.27 -3.47
CA PHE A 154 28.61 -12.22 -3.51
C PHE A 154 29.43 -12.35 -4.82
N PRO A 155 29.53 -11.30 -5.65
CA PRO A 155 28.94 -9.96 -5.47
C PRO A 155 27.41 -9.97 -5.60
N PRO A 156 26.71 -9.03 -4.93
CA PRO A 156 25.25 -8.96 -4.94
C PRO A 156 24.72 -8.77 -6.36
N LYS A 157 23.64 -9.50 -6.67
CA LYS A 157 23.02 -9.45 -7.98
C LYS A 157 22.12 -8.24 -8.08
N ARG A 158 22.26 -7.47 -9.16
CA ARG A 158 21.33 -6.38 -9.47
C ARG A 158 20.03 -6.98 -10.02
N VAL A 159 18.93 -6.79 -9.30
CA VAL A 159 17.60 -7.25 -9.68
C VAL A 159 16.73 -6.05 -10.05
N ALA A 160 15.94 -6.19 -11.11
CA ALA A 160 14.99 -5.18 -11.55
C ALA A 160 13.60 -5.50 -10.99
N LEU A 161 13.03 -4.56 -10.25
CA LEU A 161 11.65 -4.55 -9.79
C LEU A 161 10.84 -3.63 -10.70
N TYR A 162 9.76 -4.16 -11.27
CA TYR A 162 8.81 -3.41 -12.09
C TYR A 162 7.55 -3.12 -11.27
N THR A 163 7.21 -1.84 -11.16
CA THR A 163 5.98 -1.37 -10.51
C THR A 163 5.24 -0.43 -11.44
N TYR A 164 3.96 -0.21 -11.21
CA TYR A 164 3.12 0.66 -12.04
C TYR A 164 2.45 1.71 -11.17
N THR A 165 2.62 2.99 -11.50
CA THR A 165 1.82 4.06 -10.90
C THR A 165 0.46 4.05 -11.57
N PHE A 166 -0.59 3.75 -10.80
CA PHE A 166 -1.98 3.90 -11.19
C PHE A 166 -2.57 5.10 -10.45
N ASP A 167 -2.96 6.11 -11.22
CA ASP A 167 -3.28 7.42 -10.66
C ASP A 167 -4.31 8.17 -11.51
N PHE A 168 -5.31 8.75 -10.87
CA PHE A 168 -6.33 9.56 -11.54
C PHE A 168 -6.94 10.60 -10.60
N GLU A 169 -7.60 11.59 -11.19
CA GLU A 169 -8.40 12.57 -10.47
C GLU A 169 -9.86 12.39 -10.89
N SER A 170 -10.74 12.26 -9.89
CA SER A 170 -12.19 12.24 -10.05
C SER A 170 -12.75 13.38 -9.23
N GLU A 171 -13.38 14.35 -9.88
CA GLU A 171 -13.88 15.57 -9.26
C GLU A 171 -12.76 16.35 -8.54
N ASN A 172 -12.70 16.30 -7.21
CA ASN A 172 -11.64 16.89 -6.38
C ASN A 172 -10.89 15.82 -5.56
N HIS A 173 -11.09 14.55 -5.84
CA HIS A 173 -10.43 13.44 -5.17
C HIS A 173 -9.31 12.88 -6.04
N ILE A 174 -8.14 12.72 -5.45
CA ILE A 174 -6.97 12.12 -6.10
C ILE A 174 -6.85 10.69 -5.61
N PHE A 175 -6.85 9.76 -6.55
CA PHE A 175 -6.52 8.37 -6.30
C PHE A 175 -5.11 8.09 -6.80
N SER A 176 -4.25 7.49 -5.97
CA SER A 176 -2.86 7.20 -6.35
C SER A 176 -2.30 5.99 -5.62
N GLU A 177 -2.00 4.95 -6.38
CA GLU A 177 -1.43 3.67 -5.90
C GLU A 177 -0.25 3.25 -6.78
N LEU A 178 0.73 2.60 -6.14
CA LEU A 178 1.72 1.79 -6.84
C LEU A 178 1.22 0.35 -6.88
N LEU A 179 1.20 -0.23 -8.07
CA LEU A 179 0.77 -1.59 -8.33
C LEU A 179 1.97 -2.48 -8.66
N GLY A 180 1.92 -3.72 -8.17
CA GLY A 180 2.74 -4.81 -8.68
C GLY A 180 2.40 -5.13 -10.14
N GLN A 181 3.27 -5.88 -10.83
CA GLN A 181 3.06 -6.22 -12.24
C GLN A 181 1.76 -6.99 -12.48
N ARG A 182 1.42 -7.96 -11.61
CA ARG A 182 0.20 -8.78 -11.77
C ARG A 182 -1.07 -7.93 -11.66
N ASP A 183 -1.11 -7.04 -10.69
CA ASP A 183 -2.25 -6.16 -10.43
C ASP A 183 -2.40 -5.12 -11.55
N ALA A 184 -1.29 -4.62 -12.08
CA ALA A 184 -1.28 -3.77 -13.26
C ALA A 184 -1.84 -4.49 -14.50
N ASP A 185 -1.56 -5.78 -14.68
CA ASP A 185 -2.09 -6.55 -15.80
C ASP A 185 -3.60 -6.84 -15.66
N ILE A 186 -4.10 -7.02 -14.42
CA ILE A 186 -5.55 -7.04 -14.15
C ILE A 186 -6.17 -5.69 -14.53
N LEU A 187 -5.58 -4.58 -14.07
CA LEU A 187 -6.06 -3.24 -14.38
C LEU A 187 -6.08 -2.97 -15.90
N LYS A 188 -5.00 -3.26 -16.62
CA LYS A 188 -4.94 -3.09 -18.09
C LYS A 188 -6.06 -3.83 -18.79
N ARG A 189 -6.34 -5.07 -18.35
CA ARG A 189 -7.44 -5.87 -18.89
C ARG A 189 -8.79 -5.20 -18.63
N GLN A 190 -9.05 -4.71 -17.41
CA GLN A 190 -10.30 -4.01 -17.10
C GLN A 190 -10.47 -2.72 -17.90
N LEU A 191 -9.39 -1.94 -18.07
CA LEU A 191 -9.38 -0.75 -18.94
C LEU A 191 -9.72 -1.09 -20.39
N SER A 192 -9.44 -2.31 -20.85
CA SER A 192 -9.75 -2.77 -22.21
C SER A 192 -11.09 -3.50 -22.33
N GLU A 193 -11.65 -4.07 -21.26
CA GLU A 193 -12.85 -4.90 -21.31
C GLU A 193 -14.12 -4.13 -20.92
N ILE A 194 -14.02 -3.15 -20.01
CA ILE A 194 -15.16 -2.38 -19.55
C ILE A 194 -15.36 -1.17 -20.49
N PRO A 195 -16.49 -1.09 -21.23
CA PRO A 195 -16.67 -0.07 -22.27
C PRO A 195 -16.48 1.37 -21.76
N ALA A 196 -17.04 1.70 -20.60
CA ALA A 196 -16.95 3.05 -20.05
C ALA A 196 -15.52 3.46 -19.62
N LEU A 197 -14.63 2.50 -19.38
CA LEU A 197 -13.21 2.77 -19.09
C LEU A 197 -12.39 3.00 -20.37
N GLN A 198 -12.80 2.43 -21.51
CA GLN A 198 -12.09 2.58 -22.78
C GLN A 198 -12.11 4.04 -23.27
N ASP A 199 -13.16 4.79 -22.93
CA ASP A 199 -13.31 6.20 -23.28
C ASP A 199 -12.37 7.13 -22.47
N ILE A 200 -11.78 6.63 -21.38
CA ILE A 200 -10.88 7.42 -20.53
C ILE A 200 -9.48 7.43 -21.14
N LEU A 201 -8.91 8.63 -21.28
CA LEU A 201 -7.55 8.79 -21.79
C LEU A 201 -6.53 8.14 -20.84
N VAL A 202 -5.80 7.12 -21.33
CA VAL A 202 -4.67 6.52 -20.60
C VAL A 202 -3.36 7.22 -20.97
N THR A 203 -2.67 7.77 -19.98
CA THR A 203 -1.44 8.56 -20.14
C THR A 203 -0.30 8.02 -19.27
N ARG A 204 0.93 8.35 -19.64
CA ARG A 204 2.14 8.06 -18.83
C ARG A 204 2.47 9.17 -17.83
N ASN A 205 1.86 10.35 -17.97
CA ASN A 205 2.14 11.52 -17.14
C ASN A 205 0.93 11.85 -16.27
N ILE A 206 1.19 12.18 -15.00
CA ILE A 206 0.15 12.54 -14.01
C ILE A 206 -0.70 13.68 -14.58
N TYR A 207 -1.98 13.37 -14.79
CA TYR A 207 -2.97 14.35 -15.16
C TYR A 207 -3.62 14.92 -13.91
N ARG A 208 -3.66 16.26 -13.83
CA ARG A 208 -4.46 17.01 -12.86
C ARG A 208 -5.14 18.18 -13.51
N LYS A 209 -6.33 18.53 -13.02
CA LYS A 209 -7.06 19.76 -13.40
C LYS A 209 -6.24 20.99 -13.02
N HIS A 210 -5.72 21.03 -11.79
CA HIS A 210 -4.85 22.11 -11.33
C HIS A 210 -3.37 21.73 -11.46
N LYS A 211 -2.57 22.61 -12.08
CA LYS A 211 -1.14 22.33 -12.32
C LYS A 211 -0.32 22.25 -11.03
N PHE A 212 -0.75 22.94 -9.97
CA PHE A 212 -0.08 22.93 -8.66
C PHE A 212 -0.15 21.55 -7.98
N ASP A 213 -1.27 20.86 -8.11
CA ASP A 213 -1.48 19.52 -7.54
C ASP A 213 -0.58 18.46 -8.18
N ARG A 214 -0.06 18.72 -9.39
CA ARG A 214 0.92 17.84 -10.04
C ARG A 214 2.27 17.81 -9.33
N VAL A 215 2.58 18.83 -8.51
CA VAL A 215 3.82 18.94 -7.76
C VAL A 215 3.62 18.44 -6.33
N VAL A 216 2.57 18.92 -5.64
CA VAL A 216 2.34 18.60 -4.22
C VAL A 216 1.87 17.15 -4.02
N ASN A 217 1.01 16.63 -4.89
CA ASN A 217 0.43 15.28 -4.77
C ASN A 217 1.10 14.26 -5.69
N ASN A 218 2.41 14.39 -5.90
CA ASN A 218 3.18 13.45 -6.70
C ASN A 218 3.84 12.38 -5.80
N PRO A 219 3.39 11.11 -5.86
CA PRO A 219 3.94 10.01 -5.05
C PRO A 219 5.45 9.87 -5.17
N VAL A 220 5.96 10.00 -6.39
CA VAL A 220 7.37 9.79 -6.71
C VAL A 220 8.21 10.93 -6.13
N LEU A 221 7.69 12.16 -6.12
CA LEU A 221 8.36 13.29 -5.50
C LEU A 221 8.33 13.18 -3.98
N ALA A 222 7.18 12.84 -3.39
CA ALA A 222 7.02 12.64 -1.95
C ALA A 222 7.98 11.56 -1.43
N TYR A 223 8.05 10.42 -2.11
CA TYR A 223 8.99 9.34 -1.79
C TYR A 223 10.45 9.81 -1.90
N LYS A 224 10.83 10.48 -2.99
CA LYS A 224 12.19 11.01 -3.15
C LYS A 224 12.57 11.98 -2.03
N ILE A 225 11.69 12.93 -1.69
CA ILE A 225 11.91 13.90 -0.62
C ILE A 225 12.06 13.18 0.72
N MET A 226 11.19 12.22 1.03
CA MET A 226 11.22 11.47 2.29
C MET A 226 12.57 10.76 2.52
N TYR A 227 13.20 10.24 1.46
CA TYR A 227 14.52 9.61 1.55
C TYR A 227 15.68 10.61 1.49
N SER A 228 15.59 11.66 0.67
CA SER A 228 16.69 12.62 0.48
C SER A 228 16.79 13.65 1.60
N LEU A 229 15.66 14.03 2.22
CA LEU A 229 15.61 15.10 3.22
C LEU A 229 16.38 14.73 4.50
N PRO A 230 16.24 13.53 5.10
CA PRO A 230 17.04 13.15 6.27
C PRO A 230 18.54 13.15 5.97
N LEU A 231 18.93 12.68 4.78
CA LEU A 231 20.32 12.69 4.35
C LEU A 231 20.86 14.12 4.18
N ALA A 232 20.08 15.01 3.55
CA ALA A 232 20.45 16.42 3.40
C ALA A 232 20.58 17.12 4.76
N VAL A 233 19.65 16.88 5.68
CA VAL A 233 19.71 17.41 7.05
C VAL A 233 20.93 16.89 7.79
N ALA A 234 21.24 15.59 7.67
CA ALA A 234 22.45 15.01 8.27
C ALA A 234 23.74 15.64 7.70
N VAL A 235 23.81 15.85 6.39
CA VAL A 235 24.96 16.51 5.74
C VAL A 235 25.10 17.96 6.21
N ILE A 236 24.01 18.72 6.25
CA ILE A 236 24.02 20.10 6.76
C ILE A 236 24.46 20.13 8.22
N PHE A 237 23.96 19.21 9.04
CA PHE A 237 24.35 19.10 10.44
C PHE A 237 25.86 18.78 10.58
N LEU A 238 26.40 17.87 9.77
CA LEU A 238 27.83 17.56 9.76
C LEU A 238 28.68 18.76 9.30
N ILE A 239 28.22 19.53 8.31
CA ILE A 239 28.89 20.77 7.89
C ILE A 239 28.88 21.80 9.02
N LEU A 240 27.75 21.97 9.70
CA LEU A 240 27.65 22.86 10.86
C LEU A 240 28.58 22.39 11.99
N LEU A 241 28.68 21.09 12.28
CA LEU A 241 29.65 20.57 13.25
C LEU A 241 31.09 20.82 12.83
N ALA A 242 31.43 20.64 11.54
CA ALA A 242 32.78 20.92 11.04
C ALA A 242 33.12 22.43 11.13
N LEU A 243 32.16 23.32 10.81
CA LEU A 243 32.34 24.77 10.96
C LEU A 243 32.51 25.18 12.43
N GLY A 244 31.74 24.57 13.34
CA GLY A 244 31.86 24.80 14.78
C GLY A 244 33.16 24.28 15.38
N GLY A 245 33.59 23.07 15.00
CA GLY A 245 34.78 22.43 15.56
C GLY A 245 36.10 22.93 14.96
N PHE A 246 36.20 23.03 13.63
CA PHE A 246 37.46 23.44 12.97
C PHE A 246 37.61 24.95 12.88
N PHE A 247 36.52 25.66 12.57
CA PHE A 247 36.57 27.10 12.31
C PHE A 247 36.04 27.94 13.47
N HIS A 248 35.45 27.32 14.50
CA HIS A 248 34.87 28.01 15.66
C HIS A 248 33.82 29.06 15.25
N ILE A 249 33.07 28.77 14.18
CA ILE A 249 32.03 29.63 13.61
C ILE A 249 30.69 28.91 13.69
N GLY A 250 29.65 29.65 14.09
CA GLY A 250 28.26 29.18 14.05
C GLY A 250 27.74 28.55 15.36
N PRO A 251 26.52 28.00 15.32
CA PRO A 251 25.74 27.64 16.53
C PRO A 251 26.28 26.41 17.28
N THR A 252 27.13 25.61 16.64
CA THR A 252 27.75 24.40 17.19
C THR A 252 29.11 24.67 17.84
N LYS A 253 29.63 25.90 17.77
CA LYS A 253 30.92 26.30 18.37
C LYS A 253 31.02 25.93 19.85
N SER A 254 29.95 26.20 20.62
CA SER A 254 29.92 25.95 22.07
C SER A 254 30.02 24.48 22.45
N LEU A 255 29.77 23.55 21.52
CA LEU A 255 29.94 22.11 21.75
C LEU A 255 31.42 21.68 21.71
N PHE A 256 32.28 22.52 21.12
CA PHE A 256 33.72 22.27 20.96
C PHE A 256 34.60 23.29 21.71
N ASP A 257 34.00 24.30 22.34
CA ASP A 257 34.68 25.17 23.30
C ASP A 257 34.92 24.40 24.61
N PHE A 258 35.97 23.57 24.64
CA PHE A 258 36.42 22.85 25.84
C PHE A 258 37.14 23.75 26.86
N THR A 259 37.18 25.07 26.61
CA THR A 259 37.95 26.05 27.38
C THR A 259 37.14 26.79 28.45
N THR A 260 35.88 26.44 28.69
CA THR A 260 35.11 26.95 29.84
C THR A 260 34.84 25.85 30.87
N GLU A 261 35.52 26.00 32.00
CA GLU A 261 35.64 25.10 33.15
C GLU A 261 34.31 24.66 33.78
N PRO A 262 34.20 23.36 34.13
CA PRO A 262 34.05 23.02 35.54
C PRO A 262 35.15 22.06 36.06
N ALA A 263 36.02 21.58 35.17
CA ALA A 263 37.08 20.62 35.55
C ALA A 263 38.25 21.27 36.31
N LEU A 264 38.64 22.51 35.95
CA LEU A 264 39.75 23.22 36.59
C LEU A 264 39.35 23.85 37.94
N GLN A 265 38.11 24.33 38.10
CA GLN A 265 37.59 24.77 39.39
C GLN A 265 37.56 23.62 40.43
N MET A 266 37.29 22.40 40.00
CA MET A 266 37.27 21.22 40.87
C MET A 266 38.68 20.83 41.34
N ILE A 267 39.72 21.05 40.51
CA ILE A 267 41.13 20.77 40.86
C ILE A 267 41.70 21.87 41.77
N SER A 268 41.33 23.14 41.58
CA SER A 268 41.76 24.23 42.46
C SER A 268 41.15 24.17 43.86
N MET A 269 39.93 23.62 44.00
CA MET A 269 39.31 23.42 45.33
C MET A 269 39.93 22.27 46.13
N TRP A 270 40.54 21.28 45.48
CA TRP A 270 41.19 20.14 46.15
C TRP A 270 42.63 20.41 46.61
N LEU A 271 43.27 21.46 46.09
CA LEU A 271 44.65 21.85 46.47
C LEU A 271 44.71 22.89 47.60
N LEU A 272 43.56 23.34 48.10
CA LEU A 272 43.44 24.34 49.18
C LEU A 272 42.85 23.78 50.49
N TYR A 273 42.82 22.46 50.65
CA TYR A 273 42.42 21.78 51.90
C TYR A 273 43.49 20.79 52.37
#